data_AF-A0A9X4X954-F1
#
_entry.id   AF-A0A9X4X954-F1
#
_cell.length_a   1.000
_cell.length_b   1.000
_cell.length_c   1.000
_cell.angle_alpha   90.00
_cell.angle_beta   90.00
_cell.angle_gamma   90.00
#
_symmetry.space_group_name_H-M   'P 1'
#
loop_
_entity.id
_entity.type
_entity.pdbx_description
1 polymer ?
#
loop_
_entity_poly.entity_id
_entity_poly.type
_entity_poly.pdbx_seq_one_letter_code
_entity_poly.pdbx_strand_id
1 'polypeptide(L)' 'MFYKTSYLATGGCSNHQGILGVGTKQYFVSEADYLKSLKILDFLLNKKTYDEVIKFCEKNNIANCNNKLNTFS' A
#
# COMPACT_ATOMS: atom_id res chain seq x y z
N MET A 1 11.92 -6.04 11.45
CA MET A 1 11.87 -5.87 9.98
C MET A 1 11.50 -4.42 9.66
N PHE A 2 12.01 -3.86 8.56
CA PHE A 2 11.73 -2.48 8.15
C PHE A 2 11.02 -2.44 6.80
N TYR A 3 10.16 -1.46 6.60
CA TYR A 3 9.38 -1.23 5.39
C TYR A 3 9.62 0.18 4.85
N LYS A 4 9.66 0.29 3.53
CA LYS A 4 9.73 1.56 2.80
C LYS A 4 9.07 1.36 1.44
N THR A 5 8.36 2.36 0.95
CA THR A 5 7.82 2.37 -0.41
C THR A 5 8.96 2.26 -1.41
N SER A 6 8.83 1.31 -2.34
CA SER A 6 9.76 1.17 -3.46
C SER A 6 9.66 2.39 -4.37
N TYR A 7 10.79 2.83 -4.93
CA TYR A 7 10.81 3.90 -5.94
C TYR A 7 10.00 3.56 -7.20
N LEU A 8 9.73 2.28 -7.43
CA LEU A 8 8.92 1.78 -8.55
C LEU A 8 7.45 1.59 -8.17
N ALA A 9 7.00 2.00 -6.99
CA ALA A 9 5.59 1.94 -6.66
C ALA A 9 4.84 3.05 -7.42
N THR A 10 4.14 2.67 -8.49
CA THR A 10 3.21 3.56 -9.20
C THR A 10 1.77 3.11 -9.00
N GLY A 11 0.82 4.02 -9.22
CA GLY A 11 -0.58 3.67 -9.29
C GLY A 11 -1.38 4.75 -9.99
N GLY A 12 -2.51 4.36 -10.57
CA GLY A 12 -3.44 5.26 -11.23
C GLY A 12 -4.88 4.85 -10.96
N CYS A 13 -5.82 5.78 -11.01
CA CYS A 13 -7.25 5.49 -10.89
C CYS A 13 -7.97 5.97 -12.15
N SER A 14 -8.84 5.13 -12.71
CA SER A 14 -9.73 5.47 -13.82
C SER A 14 -11.05 4.72 -13.66
N ASN A 15 -12.18 5.36 -13.96
CA ASN A 15 -13.52 4.77 -13.89
C ASN A 15 -13.80 4.00 -12.57
N HIS A 16 -13.47 4.59 -11.41
CA HIS A 16 -13.65 4.00 -10.07
C HIS A 16 -12.85 2.70 -9.82
N GLN A 17 -11.87 2.40 -10.67
CA GLN A 17 -10.95 1.28 -10.52
C GLN A 17 -9.52 1.79 -10.39
N GLY A 18 -8.86 1.43 -9.30
CA GLY A 18 -7.46 1.74 -9.05
C GLY A 18 -6.55 0.64 -9.58
N ILE A 19 -5.35 1.03 -10.00
CA ILE A 19 -4.25 0.16 -10.38
C ILE A 19 -3.09 0.47 -9.44
N LEU A 20 -2.49 -0.58 -8.87
CA LEU A 20 -1.29 -0.49 -8.03
C LEU A 20 -0.18 -1.39 -8.62
N GLY A 21 1.03 -0.85 -8.77
CA GLY A 21 2.21 -1.56 -9.28
C GLY A 21 2.63 -1.15 -10.70
N VAL A 22 3.80 -1.63 -11.15
CA VAL A 22 4.42 -1.32 -12.45
C VAL A 22 4.59 -2.60 -13.27
N GLY A 23 4.39 -2.50 -14.59
CA GLY A 23 4.71 -3.58 -15.52
C GLY A 23 3.79 -4.79 -15.36
N THR A 24 4.34 -5.99 -15.20
CA THR A 24 3.55 -7.24 -15.09
C THR A 24 3.01 -7.52 -13.68
N LYS A 25 3.41 -6.74 -12.65
CA LYS A 25 2.92 -6.85 -11.28
C LYS A 25 1.93 -5.73 -10.95
N GLN A 26 0.85 -5.65 -11.71
CA GLN A 26 -0.24 -4.70 -11.51
C GLN A 26 -1.44 -5.38 -10.86
N TYR A 27 -2.03 -4.72 -9.87
CA TYR A 27 -3.24 -5.18 -9.19
C TYR A 27 -4.36 -4.17 -9.41
N PHE A 28 -5.50 -4.65 -9.90
CA PHE A 28 -6.73 -3.88 -9.96
C PHE A 28 -7.42 -3.93 -8.60
N VAL A 29 -7.78 -2.77 -8.08
CA VAL A 29 -8.40 -2.60 -6.77
C VAL A 29 -9.59 -1.66 -6.87
N SER A 30 -10.52 -1.76 -5.93
CA SER A 30 -11.60 -0.77 -5.80
C SER A 30 -11.00 0.62 -5.53
N GLU A 31 -11.69 1.69 -5.91
CA GLU A 31 -11.28 3.06 -5.57
C GLU A 31 -11.03 3.23 -4.05
N ALA A 32 -11.88 2.64 -3.21
CA ALA A 32 -11.73 2.70 -1.76
C ALA A 32 -10.41 2.04 -1.29
N ASP A 33 -10.05 0.89 -1.86
CA ASP A 33 -8.79 0.22 -1.55
C ASP A 33 -7.58 0.93 -2.14
N TYR A 34 -7.74 1.54 -3.32
CA TYR A 34 -6.71 2.38 -3.94
C TYR A 34 -6.34 3.56 -3.04
N LEU A 35 -7.34 4.30 -2.55
CA LEU A 35 -7.12 5.43 -1.63
C LEU A 35 -6.46 5.00 -0.31
N LYS A 36 -6.81 3.83 0.23
CA LYS A 36 -6.15 3.26 1.41
C LYS A 36 -4.69 2.89 1.12
N SER A 37 -4.42 2.31 -0.05
CA SER A 37 -3.06 1.98 -0.48
C SER A 37 -2.20 3.22 -0.65
N LEU A 38 -2.73 4.31 -1.22
CA LEU A 38 -2.00 5.58 -1.34
C LEU A 38 -1.57 6.12 0.04
N LYS A 39 -2.44 6.04 1.05
CA LYS A 39 -2.10 6.46 2.42
C LYS A 39 -0.95 5.64 3.02
N ILE A 40 -0.91 4.33 2.76
CA ILE A 40 0.20 3.47 3.20
C ILE A 40 1.49 3.82 2.46
N LEU A 41 1.42 4.00 1.13
CA LEU A 41 2.58 4.33 0.30
C LEU A 41 3.20 5.66 0.71
N ASP A 42 2.38 6.66 1.04
CA ASP A 42 2.82 7.95 1.56
C ASP A 42 3.48 7.82 2.95
N PHE A 43 2.84 7.10 3.87
CA PHE A 43 3.40 6.83 5.21
C PHE A 43 4.77 6.13 5.16
N LEU A 44 4.96 5.25 4.18
CA LEU A 44 6.17 4.47 3.93
C LEU A 44 7.20 5.19 3.03
N LEU A 45 6.99 6.45 2.64
CA LEU A 45 8.04 7.24 1.95
C LEU A 45 9.33 7.28 2.78
N ASN A 46 9.17 7.30 4.10
CA ASN A 46 10.25 7.16 5.07
C ASN A 46 10.29 5.72 5.60
N LYS A 47 11.49 5.25 5.95
CA LYS A 47 11.67 3.91 6.52
C LYS A 47 10.91 3.79 7.84
N LYS A 48 10.08 2.76 7.97
CA LYS A 48 9.28 2.44 9.17
C LYS A 48 9.59 1.05 9.69
N THR A 49 9.46 0.86 10.98
CA THR A 49 9.47 -0.45 11.64
C THR A 49 8.14 -1.17 11.43
N TYR A 50 8.15 -2.49 11.60
CA TYR A 50 6.92 -3.30 11.58
C TYR A 50 5.86 -2.77 12.56
N ASP A 51 6.24 -2.44 13.80
CA ASP A 51 5.31 -1.95 14.81
C ASP A 51 4.68 -0.61 14.43
N GLU A 52 5.43 0.30 13.82
CA GLU A 52 4.91 1.57 13.31
C GLU A 52 3.88 1.35 12.19
N VAL A 53 4.13 0.37 11.31
CA VAL A 53 3.21 0.03 10.22
C VAL A 53 1.93 -0.59 10.76
N ILE A 54 2.01 -1.52 11.70
CA ILE A 54 0.83 -2.13 12.32
C ILE A 54 -0.03 -1.07 13.03
N LYS A 55 0.59 -0.21 13.86
CA LYS A 55 -0.12 0.90 14.52
C LYS A 55 -0.78 1.85 13.52
N PHE A 56 -0.12 2.13 12.39
CA PHE A 56 -0.71 2.95 11.33
C PHE A 56 -1.92 2.26 10.69
N CYS A 57 -1.82 0.96 10.39
CA CYS A 57 -2.93 0.19 9.81
C CYS A 57 -4.15 0.13 10.75
N GLU A 58 -3.92 -0.11 12.04
CA GLU A 58 -4.96 -0.11 13.08
C GLU A 58 -5.66 1.25 13.15
N LYS A 59 -4.90 2.34 13.22
CA LYS A 59 -5.44 3.72 13.26
C LYS A 59 -6.28 4.07 12.03
N ASN A 60 -5.95 3.50 10.87
CA ASN A 60 -6.62 3.79 9.60
C ASN A 60 -7.66 2.74 9.18
N ASN A 61 -8.01 1.79 10.06
CA ASN A 61 -8.94 0.69 9.77
C ASN A 61 -8.58 -0.09 8.49
N ILE A 62 -7.30 -0.37 8.29
CA ILE A 62 -6.80 -1.15 7.15
C ILE A 62 -6.71 -2.62 7.58
N ALA A 63 -7.74 -3.40 7.25
CA ALA A 63 -7.80 -4.82 7.58
C ALA A 63 -6.68 -5.63 6.86
N ASN A 64 -6.14 -6.64 7.56
CA ASN A 64 -5.15 -7.61 7.03
C ASN A 64 -3.81 -7.03 6.51
N CYS A 65 -3.22 -6.03 7.21
CA CYS A 65 -1.87 -5.57 6.87
C CYS A 65 -0.81 -6.71 6.88
N ASN A 66 -0.98 -7.73 7.72
CA ASN A 66 -0.08 -8.89 7.78
C ASN A 66 -0.04 -9.72 6.48
N ASN A 67 -1.15 -9.82 5.74
CA ASN A 67 -1.19 -10.60 4.49
C ASN A 67 -0.75 -9.80 3.26
N LYS A 68 -0.96 -8.47 3.27
CA LYS A 68 -0.65 -7.59 2.12
C LYS A 68 0.82 -7.16 2.05
N LEU A 69 1.56 -7.17 3.16
CA LEU A 69 2.98 -6.79 3.15
C LEU A 69 3.87 -7.79 2.36
N ASN A 70 3.46 -9.05 2.25
CA ASN A 70 4.13 -10.06 1.41
C ASN A 70 3.87 -9.89 -0.09
N THR A 71 2.93 -9.04 -0.49
CA THR A 71 2.59 -8.78 -1.89
C THR A 71 3.43 -7.66 -2.52
N PHE A 72 4.08 -6.84 -1.69
CA PHE A 72 4.90 -5.70 -2.12
C PHE A 72 6.42 -5.94 -1.98
N SER A 73 6.82 -7.09 -1.43
CA SER A 73 8.21 -7.57 -1.37
C SER A 73 8.64 -8.30 -2.64
#